data_AF-A0A6A0H6F5-F1
#
_entry.id   AF-A0A6A0H6F5-F1
#
_cell.length_a   1.000
_cell.length_b   1.000
_cell.length_c   1.000
_cell.angle_alpha   90.00
_cell.angle_beta   90.00
_cell.angle_gamma   90.00
#
_symmetry.space_group_name_H-M   'P 1'
#
loop_
_entity.id
_entity.type
_entity.pdbx_description
1 polymer ?
#
loop_
_entity_poly.entity_id
_entity_poly.type
_entity_poly.pdbx_seq_one_letter_code
_entity_poly.pdbx_strand_id
1 'polypeptide(L)'
;MLKLSAVVQLLSLLLYIQSVYSQQLQQYCTFSPQHTLCKTTGMGPACGRNVPVRGVTAADIATITNGHNKFRALVAQGRETRGRPGPQPPAGDMMEMTWDEELALIAQRHADQ
;
A
#
# COMPACT_ATOMS: atom_id res chain seq x y z
N MET A 1 -25.91 -10.60 -28.36
CA MET A 1 -25.32 -11.93 -28.15
C MET A 1 -23.80 -11.78 -28.20
N LEU A 2 -23.08 -11.96 -27.10
CA LEU A 2 -21.61 -11.97 -27.14
C LEU A 2 -21.16 -13.16 -28.00
N LYS A 3 -20.24 -12.92 -28.95
CA LYS A 3 -19.65 -14.00 -29.76
C LYS A 3 -18.83 -14.90 -28.82
N LEU A 4 -18.93 -16.22 -28.99
CA LEU A 4 -18.21 -17.23 -28.20
C LEU A 4 -16.69 -16.94 -28.11
N SER A 5 -16.10 -16.41 -29.18
CA SER A 5 -14.70 -15.97 -29.23
C SER A 5 -14.36 -14.84 -28.25
N ALA A 6 -15.28 -13.88 -28.04
CA ALA A 6 -15.07 -12.79 -27.08
C ALA A 6 -15.13 -13.30 -25.63
N VAL A 7 -15.98 -14.30 -25.35
CA VAL A 7 -16.07 -14.94 -24.03
C VAL A 7 -14.78 -15.71 -23.72
N VAL A 8 -14.25 -16.46 -24.68
CA VAL A 8 -12.98 -17.20 -24.51
C VAL A 8 -11.82 -16.23 -24.26
N GLN A 9 -11.70 -15.14 -25.04
CA GLN A 9 -10.63 -14.15 -24.84
C GLN A 9 -10.71 -13.46 -23.47
N LEU A 10 -11.91 -13.12 -22.99
CA LEU A 10 -12.11 -12.56 -21.66
C LEU A 10 -11.73 -13.54 -20.55
N LEU A 11 -12.09 -14.83 -20.69
CA LEU A 11 -11.71 -15.87 -19.72
C LEU A 11 -10.20 -16.12 -19.72
N SER A 12 -9.55 -16.16 -20.88
CA SER A 12 -8.09 -16.28 -20.97
C SER A 12 -7.37 -15.09 -20.33
N LEU A 13 -7.90 -13.87 -20.52
CA LEU A 13 -7.36 -12.66 -19.90
C LEU A 13 -7.55 -12.68 -18.37
N LEU A 14 -8.72 -13.09 -17.88
CA LEU A 14 -9.00 -13.24 -16.45
C LEU A 14 -8.08 -14.27 -15.79
N LEU A 15 -7.86 -15.43 -16.43
CA LEU A 15 -6.93 -16.46 -15.94
C LEU A 15 -5.48 -15.97 -15.93
N TYR A 16 -5.07 -15.19 -16.93
CA TYR A 16 -3.74 -14.58 -16.97
C TYR A 16 -3.56 -13.53 -15.85
N ILE A 17 -4.56 -12.70 -15.61
CA ILE A 17 -4.54 -11.72 -14.52
C ILE A 17 -4.40 -12.43 -13.16
N GLN A 18 -5.15 -13.51 -12.92
CA GLN A 18 -5.06 -14.28 -11.66
C GLN A 18 -3.68 -14.92 -11.43
N SER A 19 -2.99 -15.37 -12.48
CA SER A 19 -1.65 -15.97 -12.35
C SER A 19 -0.58 -14.91 -12.02
N VAL A 20 -0.67 -13.70 -12.60
CA VAL A 20 0.24 -12.58 -12.30
C VAL A 20 0.11 -12.15 -10.83
N TYR A 21 -1.11 -11.97 -10.31
CA TYR A 21 -1.33 -11.61 -8.90
C TYR A 21 -0.74 -12.65 -7.92
N SER A 22 -0.78 -13.93 -8.28
CA SER A 22 -0.23 -15.00 -7.44
C SER A 22 1.30 -14.97 -7.36
N GLN A 23 1.99 -14.44 -8.39
CA GLN A 23 3.45 -14.38 -8.40
C GLN A 23 4.03 -13.28 -7.50
N GLN A 24 3.33 -12.15 -7.36
CA GLN A 24 3.81 -11.02 -6.56
C GLN A 24 3.93 -11.35 -5.07
N LEU A 25 3.02 -12.19 -4.56
CA LEU A 25 3.09 -12.77 -3.21
C LEU A 25 4.31 -13.68 -3.01
N GLN A 26 4.71 -14.44 -4.03
CA GLN A 26 5.83 -15.37 -3.93
C GLN A 26 7.20 -14.68 -4.01
N GLN A 27 7.32 -13.56 -4.72
CA GLN A 27 8.60 -12.86 -4.87
C GLN A 27 9.17 -12.46 -3.50
N TYR A 28 8.35 -11.93 -2.59
CA TYR A 28 8.81 -11.51 -1.26
C TYR A 28 9.31 -12.67 -0.40
N CYS A 29 8.74 -13.86 -0.57
CA CYS A 29 9.15 -15.05 0.19
C CYS A 29 10.52 -15.56 -0.23
N THR A 30 10.97 -15.23 -1.45
CA THR A 30 12.34 -15.54 -1.90
C THR A 30 13.38 -14.68 -1.19
N PHE A 31 13.05 -13.43 -0.85
CA PHE A 31 13.92 -12.56 -0.06
C PHE A 31 13.93 -12.96 1.42
N SER A 32 12.75 -13.22 2.00
CA SER A 32 12.64 -13.71 3.37
C SER A 32 11.31 -14.44 3.61
N PRO A 33 11.34 -15.67 4.16
CA PRO A 33 10.11 -16.36 4.56
C PRO A 33 9.39 -15.68 5.73
N GLN A 34 10.02 -14.71 6.40
CA GLN A 34 9.48 -13.94 7.51
C GLN A 34 8.77 -12.67 7.04
N HIS A 35 8.81 -12.35 5.75
CA HIS A 35 8.08 -11.24 5.18
C HIS A 35 6.58 -11.36 5.53
N THR A 36 5.92 -10.24 5.82
CA THR A 36 4.54 -10.23 6.37
C THR A 36 3.55 -10.96 5.46
N LEU A 37 3.67 -10.78 4.14
CA LEU A 37 2.83 -11.48 3.16
C LEU A 37 3.01 -13.00 3.14
N CYS A 38 4.15 -13.52 3.59
CA CYS A 38 4.47 -14.95 3.63
C CYS A 38 4.12 -15.56 4.99
N LYS A 39 4.45 -14.84 6.06
CA LYS A 39 4.31 -15.31 7.44
C LYS A 39 2.85 -15.43 7.88
N THR A 40 1.98 -14.56 7.36
CA THR A 40 0.62 -14.40 7.89
C THR A 40 -0.43 -14.48 6.80
N THR A 41 -1.50 -15.21 7.07
CA THR A 41 -2.65 -15.35 6.19
C THR A 41 -3.91 -14.98 6.95
N GLY A 42 -4.63 -13.97 6.46
CA GLY A 42 -5.86 -13.48 7.11
C GLY A 42 -5.61 -12.73 8.41
N MET A 43 -6.63 -12.68 9.26
CA MET A 43 -6.60 -11.98 10.55
C MET A 43 -5.88 -12.81 11.62
N GLY A 44 -4.98 -12.16 12.35
CA GLY A 44 -4.31 -12.70 13.51
C GLY A 44 -5.26 -12.91 14.69
N PRO A 45 -4.89 -13.78 15.63
CA PRO A 45 -5.73 -14.11 16.78
C PRO A 45 -5.98 -12.90 17.72
N ALA A 46 -5.12 -11.88 17.67
CA ALA A 46 -5.25 -10.69 18.51
C ALA A 46 -6.40 -9.76 18.08
N CYS A 47 -6.73 -9.71 16.79
CA CYS A 47 -7.83 -8.90 16.27
C CYS A 47 -9.23 -9.44 16.66
N GLY A 48 -9.33 -10.72 17.00
CA GLY A 48 -10.60 -11.39 17.26
C GLY A 48 -11.47 -11.58 16.00
N ARG A 49 -12.76 -11.87 16.18
CA ARG A 49 -13.69 -12.18 15.06
C ARG A 49 -14.41 -10.97 14.49
N ASN A 50 -14.41 -9.84 15.20
CA ASN A 50 -15.24 -8.68 14.89
C ASN A 50 -14.36 -7.47 14.59
N VAL A 51 -13.87 -7.38 13.36
CA VAL A 51 -13.16 -6.19 12.89
C VAL A 51 -14.19 -5.24 12.25
N PRO A 52 -14.47 -4.08 12.88
CA PRO A 52 -15.55 -3.20 12.43
C PRO A 52 -15.21 -2.48 11.11
N VAL A 53 -13.93 -2.20 10.87
CA VAL A 53 -13.43 -1.53 9.67
C VAL A 53 -12.09 -2.15 9.28
N ARG A 54 -11.91 -2.43 7.99
CA ARG A 54 -10.67 -2.94 7.42
C ARG A 54 -10.39 -2.22 6.11
N GLY A 55 -9.12 -1.92 5.86
CA GLY A 55 -8.71 -1.20 4.66
C GLY A 55 -8.74 0.32 4.84
N VAL A 56 -8.34 1.00 3.78
CA VAL A 56 -8.24 2.46 3.69
C VAL A 56 -9.09 2.88 2.50
N THR A 57 -10.07 3.76 2.72
CA THR A 57 -10.97 4.21 1.65
C THR A 57 -10.26 5.18 0.72
N ALA A 58 -10.82 5.44 -0.47
CA ALA A 58 -10.25 6.44 -1.39
C ALA A 58 -10.17 7.85 -0.76
N ALA A 59 -11.12 8.20 0.11
CA ALA A 59 -11.09 9.46 0.86
C ALA A 59 -9.97 9.48 1.91
N ASP A 60 -9.73 8.34 2.58
CA ASP A 60 -8.63 8.20 3.53
C ASP A 60 -7.28 8.24 2.81
N ILE A 61 -7.14 7.57 1.65
CA ILE A 61 -5.93 7.62 0.81
C ILE A 61 -5.60 9.07 0.48
N ALA A 62 -6.57 9.85 -0.02
CA ALA A 62 -6.36 11.26 -0.33
C ALA A 62 -5.98 12.08 0.91
N THR A 63 -6.59 11.80 2.06
CA THR A 63 -6.27 12.47 3.32
C THR A 63 -4.83 12.17 3.76
N ILE A 64 -4.41 10.91 3.68
CA ILE A 64 -3.08 10.44 4.06
C ILE A 64 -2.01 11.05 3.15
N THR A 65 -2.17 10.94 1.82
CA THR A 65 -1.17 11.46 0.87
C THR A 65 -1.06 12.97 0.95
N ASN A 66 -2.18 13.70 0.97
CA ASN A 66 -2.18 15.16 1.11
C ASN A 66 -1.56 15.60 2.44
N GLY A 67 -1.83 14.88 3.53
CA GLY A 67 -1.23 15.16 4.84
C GLY A 67 0.30 15.04 4.81
N HIS A 68 0.82 13.94 4.27
CA HIS A 68 2.26 13.73 4.11
C HIS A 68 2.89 14.81 3.23
N ASN A 69 2.28 15.09 2.07
CA ASN A 69 2.81 16.06 1.11
C ASN A 69 2.80 17.48 1.67
N LYS A 70 1.79 17.86 2.46
CA LYS A 70 1.75 19.13 3.18
C LYS A 70 2.94 19.30 4.14
N PHE A 71 3.24 18.29 4.95
CA PHE A 71 4.37 18.37 5.88
C PHE A 71 5.72 18.26 5.17
N ARG A 72 5.84 17.43 4.12
CA ARG A 72 7.04 17.37 3.27
C ARG A 72 7.33 18.72 2.64
N ALA A 73 6.31 19.41 2.10
CA ALA A 73 6.44 20.75 1.55
C ALA A 73 6.83 21.80 2.62
N LEU A 74 6.26 21.70 3.83
CA LEU A 74 6.62 22.57 4.96
C LEU A 74 8.11 22.46 5.29
N VAL A 75 8.63 21.23 5.39
CA VAL A 75 10.05 20.96 5.66
C VAL A 75 10.91 21.41 4.48
N ALA A 76 10.51 21.07 3.24
CA ALA A 76 11.28 21.42 2.04
C ALA A 76 11.48 22.93 1.88
N GLN A 77 10.47 23.73 2.25
CA GLN A 77 10.54 25.20 2.25
C GLN A 77 11.35 25.78 3.43
N GLY A 78 11.87 24.95 4.35
CA GLY A 78 12.58 25.39 5.55
C GLY A 78 11.67 26.09 6.56
N ARG A 79 10.37 25.77 6.57
CA ARG A 79 9.35 26.44 7.41
C ARG A 79 8.99 25.68 8.68
N GLU A 80 9.56 24.49 8.89
CA GLU A 80 9.41 23.74 10.13
C GLU A 80 10.39 24.23 11.20
N THR A 81 9.88 24.99 12.18
CA THR A 81 10.72 25.65 13.20
C THR A 81 11.13 24.74 14.35
N ARG A 82 10.48 23.58 14.52
CA ARG A 82 10.77 22.64 15.61
C ARG A 82 12.02 21.82 15.31
N GLY A 83 12.76 21.44 16.36
CA GLY A 83 13.94 20.59 16.30
C GLY A 83 14.75 20.68 17.59
N ARG A 84 15.72 19.77 17.78
CA ARG A 84 16.65 19.83 18.92
C ARG A 84 18.08 19.46 18.49
N PRO A 85 18.90 20.43 18.02
CA PRO A 85 18.56 21.84 17.79
C PRO A 85 17.60 22.01 16.59
N GLY A 86 16.93 23.16 16.50
CA GLY A 86 16.07 23.53 15.36
C GLY A 86 16.51 24.86 14.75
N PRO A 87 15.96 25.27 13.60
CA PRO A 87 14.87 24.64 12.81
C PRO A 87 15.35 23.49 11.89
N GLN A 88 14.40 22.79 11.25
CA GLN A 88 14.74 21.83 10.18
C GLN A 88 15.17 22.60 8.91
N PRO A 89 16.27 22.20 8.24
CA PRO A 89 16.74 22.89 7.03
C PRO A 89 15.82 22.63 5.82
N PRO A 90 15.81 23.52 4.81
CA PRO A 90 15.11 23.30 3.55
C PRO A 90 15.73 22.13 2.76
N ALA A 91 14.97 21.58 1.82
CA ALA A 91 15.40 20.46 0.97
C ALA A 91 15.35 20.85 -0.52
N GLY A 92 16.40 20.48 -1.27
CA GLY A 92 16.53 20.83 -2.69
C GLY A 92 15.74 19.93 -3.65
N ASP A 93 15.35 18.73 -3.24
CA ASP A 93 14.68 17.72 -4.08
C ASP A 93 13.69 16.84 -3.29
N MET A 94 12.77 17.48 -2.56
CA MET A 94 11.76 16.78 -1.77
C MET A 94 10.52 16.48 -2.60
N MET A 95 10.48 15.32 -3.26
CA MET A 95 9.40 14.92 -4.15
C MET A 95 8.05 14.70 -3.46
N GLU A 96 6.96 14.88 -4.20
CA GLU A 96 5.62 14.54 -3.74
C GLU A 96 5.43 13.02 -3.63
N MET A 97 4.83 12.54 -2.55
CA MET A 97 4.48 11.12 -2.39
C MET A 97 3.21 10.80 -3.15
N THR A 98 3.19 9.64 -3.79
CA THR A 98 2.00 9.01 -4.37
C THR A 98 1.60 7.80 -3.54
N TRP A 99 0.33 7.39 -3.67
CA TRP A 99 -0.15 6.15 -3.07
C TRP A 99 0.36 4.96 -3.87
N ASP A 100 0.79 3.90 -3.17
CA ASP A 100 1.26 2.66 -3.75
C ASP A 100 0.42 1.50 -3.20
N GLU A 101 -0.28 0.79 -4.08
CA GLU A 101 -1.20 -0.28 -3.69
C GLU A 101 -0.49 -1.54 -3.18
N GLU A 102 0.73 -1.79 -3.63
CA GLU A 102 1.52 -2.93 -3.15
C GLU A 102 1.98 -2.68 -1.70
N LEU A 103 2.49 -1.48 -1.41
CA LEU A 103 2.84 -1.08 -0.05
C LEU A 103 1.60 -1.07 0.86
N ALA A 104 0.47 -0.58 0.37
CA ALA A 104 -0.79 -0.59 1.12
C ALA A 104 -1.25 -2.02 1.46
N LEU A 105 -1.14 -2.96 0.52
CA LEU A 105 -1.46 -4.36 0.75
C LEU A 105 -0.58 -4.99 1.84
N ILE A 106 0.73 -4.72 1.81
CA ILE A 106 1.68 -5.23 2.81
C ILE A 106 1.37 -4.63 4.18
N ALA A 107 1.13 -3.32 4.24
CA ALA A 107 0.76 -2.61 5.46
C ALA A 107 -0.55 -3.14 6.05
N GLN A 108 -1.58 -3.36 5.22
CA GLN A 108 -2.84 -3.95 5.67
C GLN A 108 -2.65 -5.38 6.18
N ARG A 109 -1.83 -6.21 5.51
CA ARG A 109 -1.53 -7.56 6.00
C ARG A 109 -0.88 -7.52 7.38
N HIS A 110 -0.02 -6.53 7.62
CA HIS A 110 0.61 -6.33 8.92
C HIS A 110 -0.39 -5.86 9.97
N ALA A 111 -1.26 -4.90 9.62
CA ALA A 111 -2.31 -4.38 10.50
C ALA A 111 -3.37 -5.44 10.86
N ASP A 112 -3.52 -6.48 10.04
CA ASP A 112 -4.43 -7.60 10.30
C ASP A 112 -3.93 -8.56 11.39
N GLN A 113 -2.75 -8.37 12.00
CA GLN A 113 -2.13 -9.34 12.94
C GLN A 113 -2.24 -8.92 14.40
#